data_AF-A0A9D4WP75-F1
#
_entry.id   AF-A0A9D4WP75-F1
#
_cell.length_a   1.000
_cell.length_b   1.000
_cell.length_c   1.000
_cell.angle_alpha   90.00
_cell.angle_beta   90.00
_cell.angle_gamma   90.00
#
_symmetry.space_group_name_H-M   'P 1'
#
loop_
_entity.id
_entity.type
_entity.pdbx_description
1 polymer ?
#
loop_
_entity_poly.entity_id
_entity_poly.type
_entity_poly.pdbx_seq_one_letter_code
_entity_poly.pdbx_strand_id
1 'polypeptide(L)'
;EYLVPMALSSTSLLCIPTNPISQTPKFRFSTNLVFTVNLPRKLSVRSSGENSAGATEVESESSIELPKESSSLISTLNVERALRGIPITDADHYGRLGLPRGCPYDMVPVAYNNKVQELESQDLEKDILNKKLELLRESYTIMSSPDERRMYDWSLAREGNTEKFIWPYEVDVSELQKGDPPPQEPEDVGPTRLIGYFLVGWIVLSVVLSIGLNL
;
A
#
# COMPACT_ATOMS: atom_id res chain seq x y z
N GLU A 1 -17.32 47.07 -30.61
CA GLU A 1 -17.19 47.36 -29.16
C GLU A 1 -18.56 47.28 -28.53
N TYR A 2 -18.82 46.23 -27.75
CA TYR A 2 -20.02 46.12 -26.92
C TYR A 2 -19.59 45.59 -25.55
N LEU A 3 -19.68 46.48 -24.56
CA LEU A 3 -19.36 46.28 -23.16
C LEU A 3 -20.44 45.41 -22.50
N VAL A 4 -20.05 44.24 -22.02
CA VAL A 4 -20.84 43.43 -21.09
C VAL A 4 -20.47 43.86 -19.66
N PRO A 5 -21.41 44.35 -18.83
CA PRO A 5 -21.12 44.65 -17.44
C PRO A 5 -21.00 43.37 -16.61
N MET A 6 -19.83 43.24 -15.98
CA MET A 6 -19.48 42.33 -14.88
C MET A 6 -20.45 42.52 -13.71
N ALA A 7 -21.12 41.45 -13.28
CA ALA A 7 -21.80 41.39 -11.98
C ALA A 7 -20.97 40.50 -11.04
N LEU A 8 -20.21 41.14 -10.15
CA LEU A 8 -19.60 40.49 -8.98
C LEU A 8 -20.68 40.32 -7.91
N SER A 9 -21.12 39.08 -7.68
CA SER A 9 -21.95 38.72 -6.53
C SER A 9 -21.14 37.83 -5.59
N SER A 10 -20.44 38.46 -4.66
CA SER A 10 -19.78 37.80 -3.53
C SER A 10 -20.83 37.47 -2.47
N THR A 11 -21.17 36.19 -2.32
CA THR A 11 -21.98 35.69 -1.21
C THR A 11 -21.19 34.62 -0.48
N SER A 12 -20.51 35.03 0.59
CA SER A 12 -19.85 34.14 1.54
C SER A 12 -20.89 33.52 2.46
N LEU A 13 -21.15 32.21 2.33
CA LEU A 13 -21.91 31.45 3.32
C LEU A 13 -20.94 30.69 4.21
N LEU A 14 -20.73 31.25 5.41
CA LEU A 14 -20.10 30.65 6.57
C LEU A 14 -21.13 29.71 7.21
N CYS A 15 -20.93 28.39 7.08
CA CYS A 15 -21.77 27.41 7.76
C CYS A 15 -20.93 26.64 8.79
N ILE A 16 -21.31 26.84 10.05
CA ILE A 16 -20.76 26.27 11.28
C ILE A 16 -21.15 24.78 11.37
N PRO A 17 -20.25 23.87 11.81
CA PRO A 17 -20.60 22.46 11.96
C PRO A 17 -21.50 22.24 13.18
N THR A 18 -22.70 21.70 12.95
CA THR A 18 -23.62 21.24 14.00
C THR A 18 -23.46 19.74 14.24
N ASN A 19 -22.92 19.39 15.41
CA ASN A 19 -22.90 18.03 15.95
C ASN A 19 -24.22 17.73 16.69
N PRO A 20 -24.96 16.66 16.38
CA PRO A 20 -25.95 16.12 17.31
C PRO A 20 -25.29 15.13 18.27
N ILE A 21 -25.09 15.60 19.51
CA ILE A 21 -24.74 14.78 20.67
C ILE A 21 -25.95 13.91 21.03
N SER A 22 -25.89 12.61 20.72
CA SER A 22 -26.75 11.61 21.35
C SER A 22 -26.10 11.13 22.65
N GLN A 23 -26.71 11.50 23.78
CA GLN A 23 -26.29 11.06 25.11
C GLN A 23 -26.74 9.60 25.32
N THR A 24 -25.79 8.68 25.33
CA THR A 24 -26.01 7.30 25.80
C THR A 24 -25.71 7.22 27.31
N PRO A 25 -26.45 6.39 28.07
CA PRO A 25 -26.25 6.29 29.52
C PRO A 25 -24.89 5.67 29.84
N LYS A 26 -24.14 6.35 30.72
CA LYS A 26 -22.85 5.93 31.25
C LYS A 26 -23.02 4.70 32.15
N PHE A 27 -22.87 3.51 31.59
CA PHE A 27 -22.49 2.33 32.37
C PHE A 27 -20.97 2.20 32.38
N ARG A 28 -20.37 2.63 33.49
CA ARG A 28 -18.93 2.54 33.76
C ARG A 28 -18.62 1.13 34.27
N PHE A 29 -18.28 0.22 33.35
CA PHE A 29 -17.55 -1.00 33.71
C PHE A 29 -16.06 -0.71 33.59
N SER A 30 -15.39 -0.55 34.72
CA SER A 30 -13.92 -0.55 34.77
C SER A 30 -13.43 -1.98 34.67
N THR A 31 -13.06 -2.41 33.47
CA THR A 31 -12.18 -3.56 33.27
C THR A 31 -10.92 -3.07 32.57
N ASN A 32 -9.88 -2.77 33.36
CA ASN A 32 -8.52 -2.63 32.83
C ASN A 32 -8.00 -4.03 32.50
N LEU A 33 -8.43 -4.59 31.37
CA LEU A 33 -7.76 -5.72 30.75
C LEU A 33 -6.77 -5.16 29.72
N VAL A 34 -5.59 -4.82 30.21
CA VAL A 34 -4.44 -4.48 29.36
C VAL A 34 -3.91 -5.78 28.77
N PHE A 35 -4.23 -6.07 27.53
CA PHE A 35 -3.50 -7.06 26.75
C PHE A 35 -2.22 -6.39 26.24
N THR A 36 -1.11 -6.61 26.93
CA THR A 36 0.21 -6.36 26.35
C THR A 36 0.48 -7.42 25.30
N VAL A 37 0.16 -7.10 24.04
CA VAL A 37 0.68 -7.89 22.91
C VAL A 37 2.15 -7.53 22.77
N ASN A 38 3.00 -8.26 23.50
CA ASN A 38 4.43 -8.28 23.20
C ASN A 38 4.58 -8.94 21.83
N LEU A 39 4.80 -8.14 20.79
CA LEU A 39 5.19 -8.64 19.48
C LEU A 39 6.51 -9.40 19.65
N PRO A 40 6.60 -10.72 19.41
CA PRO A 40 7.88 -11.42 19.43
C PRO A 40 8.66 -11.00 18.17
N ARG A 41 9.37 -9.88 18.26
CA ARG A 41 10.27 -9.44 17.20
C ARG A 41 11.63 -10.08 17.42
N LYS A 42 11.82 -11.25 16.80
CA LYS A 42 13.10 -11.72 16.23
C LYS A 42 12.89 -13.05 15.52
N LEU A 43 12.47 -13.01 14.26
CA LEU A 43 12.76 -14.10 13.34
C LEU A 43 14.18 -13.89 12.84
N SER A 44 15.14 -14.54 13.50
CA SER A 44 16.50 -14.68 12.99
C SER A 44 16.52 -15.87 12.04
N VAL A 45 16.40 -15.62 10.74
CA VAL A 45 16.69 -16.65 9.73
C VAL A 45 18.21 -16.82 9.69
N ARG A 46 18.71 -17.85 10.38
CA ARG A 46 20.10 -18.28 10.32
C ARG A 46 20.28 -19.09 9.05
N SER A 47 20.76 -18.45 7.98
CA SER A 47 21.36 -19.15 6.84
C SER A 47 22.67 -19.79 7.34
N SER A 48 22.73 -21.12 7.35
CA SER A 48 23.97 -21.86 7.62
C SER A 48 24.81 -21.88 6.33
N GLY A 49 25.65 -20.87 6.17
CA GLY A 49 26.82 -20.93 5.30
C GLY A 49 28.00 -21.45 6.13
N GLU A 50 28.42 -22.68 5.86
CA GLU A 50 29.55 -23.31 6.52
C GLU A 50 30.86 -22.85 5.88
N ASN A 51 31.52 -21.81 6.42
CA ASN A 51 32.91 -21.52 6.10
C ASN A 51 33.70 -20.93 7.28
N SER A 52 34.59 -21.78 7.79
CA SER A 52 35.91 -21.59 8.39
C SER A 52 36.32 -20.19 8.92
N ALA A 53 36.82 -20.22 10.16
CA ALA A 53 37.42 -19.13 10.91
C ALA A 53 38.60 -18.42 10.21
N GLY A 54 38.72 -17.13 10.48
CA GLY A 54 39.92 -16.32 10.22
C GLY A 54 39.61 -14.82 10.20
N ALA A 55 39.96 -14.10 11.27
CA ALA A 55 39.83 -12.65 11.38
C ALA A 55 40.78 -11.92 10.41
N THR A 56 40.36 -10.77 9.86
CA THR A 56 41.12 -9.50 9.71
C THR A 56 40.20 -8.45 9.06
N GLU A 57 40.20 -7.22 9.61
CA GLU A 57 39.58 -6.02 9.03
C GLU A 57 40.22 -5.65 7.69
N VAL A 58 39.44 -5.60 6.60
CA VAL A 58 39.73 -4.77 5.42
C VAL A 58 38.39 -4.37 4.79
N GLU A 59 38.26 -3.10 4.46
CA GLU A 59 37.21 -2.53 3.61
C GLU A 59 36.92 -3.46 2.42
N SER A 60 35.65 -3.83 2.24
CA SER A 60 35.19 -4.52 1.05
C SER A 60 33.82 -3.96 0.72
N GLU A 61 33.86 -2.90 -0.10
CA GLU A 61 32.98 -2.70 -1.24
C GLU A 61 32.33 -4.02 -1.68
N SER A 62 31.15 -4.29 -1.11
CA SER A 62 30.35 -5.47 -1.41
C SER A 62 29.66 -5.22 -2.74
N SER A 63 30.40 -5.43 -3.84
CA SER A 63 29.80 -5.71 -5.13
C SER A 63 29.18 -7.11 -5.04
N ILE A 64 27.99 -7.18 -4.46
CA ILE A 64 27.11 -8.31 -4.72
C ILE A 64 26.70 -8.13 -6.18
N GLU A 65 27.29 -8.93 -7.05
CA GLU A 65 26.86 -9.09 -8.43
C GLU A 65 25.38 -9.52 -8.36
N LEU A 66 24.49 -8.54 -8.51
CA LEU A 66 23.07 -8.78 -8.58
C LEU A 66 22.87 -9.79 -9.71
N PRO A 67 22.19 -10.92 -9.47
CA PRO A 67 21.64 -11.70 -10.56
C PRO A 67 20.93 -10.75 -11.50
N LYS A 68 20.93 -11.05 -12.79
CA LYS A 68 20.17 -10.33 -13.82
C LYS A 68 18.68 -10.44 -13.47
N GLU A 69 18.27 -9.68 -12.45
CA GLU A 69 16.98 -9.77 -11.83
C GLU A 69 16.01 -9.35 -12.91
N SER A 70 15.02 -10.20 -13.14
CA SER A 70 13.79 -9.81 -13.81
C SER A 70 13.40 -8.42 -13.33
N SER A 71 12.99 -7.54 -14.25
CA SER A 71 12.56 -6.16 -14.00
C SER A 71 11.26 -6.09 -13.19
N SER A 72 11.22 -6.84 -12.09
CA SER A 72 10.12 -7.06 -11.17
C SER A 72 10.39 -6.20 -9.94
N LEU A 73 9.39 -5.43 -9.52
CA LEU A 73 9.46 -4.61 -8.32
C LEU A 73 9.28 -5.45 -7.06
N ILE A 74 8.78 -6.67 -7.18
CA ILE A 74 8.61 -7.62 -6.08
C ILE A 74 9.93 -8.35 -5.79
N SER A 75 10.91 -7.63 -5.24
CA SER A 75 12.21 -8.18 -4.82
C SER A 75 12.45 -8.03 -3.32
N THR A 76 13.35 -8.82 -2.75
CA THR A 76 13.69 -8.77 -1.31
C THR A 76 14.25 -7.41 -0.90
N LEU A 77 15.09 -6.81 -1.75
CA LEU A 77 15.64 -5.47 -1.56
C LEU A 77 14.53 -4.42 -1.56
N ASN A 78 13.58 -4.54 -2.49
CA ASN A 78 12.45 -3.62 -2.60
C ASN A 78 11.49 -3.73 -1.41
N VAL A 79 11.30 -4.93 -0.87
CA VAL A 79 10.55 -5.13 0.39
C VAL A 79 11.24 -4.42 1.55
N GLU A 80 12.57 -4.51 1.66
CA GLU A 80 13.32 -3.80 2.69
C GLU A 80 13.19 -2.28 2.56
N ARG A 81 13.30 -1.74 1.33
CA ARG A 81 13.04 -0.31 1.05
C ARG A 81 11.63 0.08 1.48
N ALA A 82 10.63 -0.72 1.12
CA ALA A 82 9.23 -0.47 1.46
C ALA A 82 8.98 -0.48 2.98
N LEU A 83 9.65 -1.34 3.74
CA LEU A 83 9.57 -1.39 5.21
C LEU A 83 10.25 -0.19 5.88
N ARG A 84 11.28 0.36 5.25
CA ARG A 84 11.94 1.61 5.68
C ARG A 84 11.15 2.86 5.30
N GLY A 85 10.08 2.72 4.52
CA GLY A 85 9.29 3.85 4.01
C GLY A 85 9.96 4.61 2.87
N ILE A 86 10.94 3.97 2.20
CA ILE A 86 11.63 4.53 1.03
C ILE A 86 10.87 4.07 -0.22
N PRO A 87 10.77 4.89 -1.27
CA PRO A 87 10.22 4.45 -2.55
C PRO A 87 10.94 3.20 -3.07
N ILE A 88 10.17 2.32 -3.69
CA ILE A 88 10.65 1.03 -4.19
C ILE A 88 11.64 1.23 -5.35
N THR A 89 11.38 2.25 -6.17
CA THR A 89 12.22 2.65 -7.30
C THR A 89 12.42 4.15 -7.30
N ASP A 90 13.60 4.59 -7.71
CA ASP A 90 13.95 6.00 -7.85
C ASP A 90 13.57 6.54 -9.25
N ALA A 91 13.09 5.66 -10.14
CA ALA A 91 12.74 6.00 -11.52
C ALA A 91 11.28 6.46 -11.67
N ASP A 92 11.07 7.54 -12.43
CA ASP A 92 9.74 7.98 -12.87
C ASP A 92 9.32 7.24 -14.15
N HIS A 93 8.59 6.14 -14.01
CA HIS A 93 8.12 5.32 -15.14
C HIS A 93 6.98 5.99 -15.92
N TYR A 94 6.13 6.79 -15.24
CA TYR A 94 5.11 7.60 -15.90
C TYR A 94 5.75 8.67 -16.78
N GLY A 95 6.72 9.41 -16.23
CA GLY A 95 7.45 10.44 -16.96
C GLY A 95 8.24 9.89 -18.15
N ARG A 96 8.90 8.73 -18.00
CA ARG A 96 9.62 8.06 -19.10
C ARG A 96 8.72 7.71 -20.28
N LEU A 97 7.50 7.22 -20.02
CA LEU A 97 6.51 6.89 -21.05
C LEU A 97 5.70 8.12 -21.52
N GLY A 98 5.77 9.24 -20.80
CA GLY A 98 4.94 10.42 -21.06
C GLY A 98 3.47 10.21 -20.72
N LEU A 99 3.18 9.35 -19.74
CA LEU A 99 1.83 9.01 -19.32
C LEU A 99 1.41 9.83 -18.09
N PRO A 100 0.14 10.28 -18.00
CA PRO A 100 -0.39 10.81 -16.76
C PRO A 100 -0.56 9.70 -15.73
N ARG A 101 -0.41 10.05 -14.43
CA ARG A 101 -0.68 9.12 -13.33
C ARG A 101 -2.15 8.67 -13.38
N GLY A 102 -2.40 7.39 -13.10
CA GLY A 102 -3.75 6.83 -13.14
C GLY A 102 -4.30 6.53 -14.54
N CYS A 103 -3.47 6.54 -15.59
CA CYS A 103 -3.92 6.22 -16.95
C CYS A 103 -4.43 4.77 -17.06
N PRO A 104 -5.37 4.45 -17.96
CA PRO A 104 -5.78 3.07 -18.20
C PRO A 104 -4.61 2.22 -18.72
N TYR A 105 -4.67 0.90 -18.50
CA TYR A 105 -3.64 -0.04 -18.95
C TYR A 105 -3.48 -0.07 -20.48
N ASP A 106 -4.58 0.12 -21.22
CA ASP A 106 -4.59 0.09 -22.68
C ASP A 106 -3.77 1.22 -23.32
N MET A 107 -3.54 2.32 -22.60
CA MET A 107 -2.70 3.44 -23.08
C MET A 107 -1.20 3.15 -23.00
N VAL A 108 -0.77 2.24 -22.11
CA VAL A 108 0.64 1.91 -21.88
C VAL A 108 1.35 1.41 -23.14
N PRO A 109 0.83 0.40 -23.89
CA PRO A 109 1.50 -0.06 -25.11
C PRO A 109 1.55 1.00 -26.21
N VAL A 110 0.53 1.85 -26.32
CA VAL A 110 0.49 2.94 -27.31
C VAL A 110 1.60 3.95 -27.00
N ALA A 111 1.71 4.38 -25.74
CA ALA A 111 2.74 5.32 -25.31
C ALA A 111 4.15 4.75 -25.49
N TYR A 112 4.35 3.46 -25.17
CA TYR A 112 5.62 2.78 -25.40
C TYR A 112 6.05 2.82 -26.86
N ASN A 113 5.18 2.41 -27.78
CA ASN A 113 5.51 2.37 -29.21
C ASN A 113 5.82 3.78 -29.76
N ASN A 114 5.04 4.79 -29.33
CA ASN A 114 5.30 6.18 -29.71
C ASN A 114 6.67 6.66 -29.23
N LYS A 115 7.07 6.30 -28.01
CA LYS A 115 8.37 6.66 -27.44
C LYS A 115 9.54 5.92 -28.09
N VAL A 116 9.35 4.66 -28.48
CA VAL A 116 10.35 3.91 -29.27
C VAL A 116 10.58 4.61 -30.61
N GLN A 117 9.52 4.94 -31.33
CA GLN A 117 9.62 5.65 -32.61
C GLN A 117 10.29 7.03 -32.46
N GLU A 118 9.97 7.77 -31.39
CA GLU A 118 10.60 9.05 -31.07
C GLU A 118 12.12 8.87 -30.87
N LEU A 119 12.56 7.88 -30.10
CA LEU A 119 13.98 7.63 -29.85
C LEU A 119 14.72 7.19 -31.13
N GLU A 120 14.11 6.36 -31.97
CA GLU A 120 14.67 5.95 -33.25
C GLU A 120 14.82 7.13 -34.21
N SER A 121 13.90 8.11 -34.17
CA SER A 121 13.95 9.30 -35.02
C SER A 121 15.03 10.31 -34.63
N GLN A 122 15.52 10.27 -33.38
CA GLN A 122 16.49 11.23 -32.86
C GLN A 122 17.96 10.94 -33.29
N ASP A 123 18.20 9.89 -34.09
CA ASP A 123 19.50 9.47 -34.64
C ASP A 123 20.66 9.58 -33.62
N LEU A 124 20.45 9.02 -32.43
CA LEU A 124 21.48 8.96 -31.39
C LEU A 124 22.53 7.89 -31.69
N GLU A 125 23.69 8.04 -31.08
CA GLU A 125 24.69 6.97 -31.01
C GLU A 125 24.07 5.67 -30.48
N LYS A 126 24.37 4.56 -31.17
CA LYS A 126 23.75 3.24 -30.95
C LYS A 126 23.79 2.78 -29.50
N ASP A 127 24.90 3.04 -28.79
CA ASP A 127 25.07 2.61 -27.41
C ASP A 127 24.19 3.40 -26.44
N ILE A 128 24.02 4.70 -26.69
CA ILE A 128 23.14 5.58 -25.91
C ILE A 128 21.68 5.24 -26.22
N LEU A 129 21.36 5.00 -27.50
CA LEU A 129 20.04 4.57 -27.95
C LEU A 129 19.61 3.27 -27.26
N ASN A 130 20.46 2.24 -27.28
CA ASN A 130 20.16 0.95 -26.66
C ASN A 130 19.90 1.06 -25.17
N LYS A 131 20.71 1.85 -24.43
CA LYS A 131 20.48 2.10 -23.00
C LYS A 131 19.13 2.77 -22.74
N LYS A 132 18.76 3.77 -23.54
CA LYS A 132 17.45 4.43 -23.42
C LYS A 132 16.30 3.48 -23.73
N LEU A 133 16.44 2.64 -24.75
CA LEU A 133 15.45 1.63 -25.11
C LEU A 133 15.29 0.57 -24.01
N GLU A 134 16.37 0.18 -23.35
CA GLU A 134 16.33 -0.74 -22.20
C GLU A 134 15.55 -0.13 -21.03
N LEU A 135 15.88 1.11 -20.62
CA LEU A 135 15.14 1.83 -19.57
C LEU A 135 13.64 2.03 -19.91
N LEU A 136 13.34 2.22 -21.19
CA LEU A 136 11.96 2.34 -21.68
C LEU A 136 11.24 0.99 -21.60
N ARG A 137 11.91 -0.10 -21.96
CA ARG A 137 11.40 -1.48 -21.88
C ARG A 137 11.14 -1.89 -20.44
N GLU A 138 12.02 -1.54 -19.51
CA GLU A 138 11.81 -1.74 -18.06
C GLU A 138 10.53 -1.04 -17.60
N SER A 139 10.40 0.25 -17.97
CA SER A 139 9.23 1.05 -17.60
C SER A 139 7.93 0.48 -18.17
N TYR A 140 7.95 0.03 -19.43
CA TYR A 140 6.83 -0.68 -20.04
C TYR A 140 6.50 -1.99 -19.32
N THR A 141 7.51 -2.78 -18.98
CA THR A 141 7.30 -4.08 -18.30
C THR A 141 6.60 -3.89 -16.96
N ILE A 142 7.05 -2.91 -16.16
CA ILE A 142 6.43 -2.56 -14.88
C ILE A 142 5.01 -2.03 -15.08
N MET A 143 4.79 -1.13 -16.04
CA MET A 143 3.50 -0.45 -16.21
C MET A 143 2.44 -1.31 -16.90
N SER A 144 2.85 -2.33 -17.66
CA SER A 144 1.96 -3.26 -18.34
C SER A 144 1.39 -4.33 -17.40
N SER A 145 2.15 -4.73 -16.37
CA SER A 145 1.71 -5.71 -15.40
C SER A 145 0.86 -5.07 -14.31
N PRO A 146 -0.34 -5.60 -13.98
CA PRO A 146 -1.21 -5.03 -12.96
C PRO A 146 -0.57 -5.07 -11.57
N ASP A 147 0.10 -6.17 -11.22
CA ASP A 147 0.69 -6.34 -9.90
C ASP A 147 1.88 -5.40 -9.68
N GLU A 148 2.74 -5.26 -10.69
CA GLU A 148 3.92 -4.40 -10.65
C GLU A 148 3.50 -2.93 -10.64
N ARG A 149 2.56 -2.55 -11.50
CA ARG A 149 1.98 -1.21 -11.52
C ARG A 149 1.33 -0.85 -10.18
N ARG A 150 0.55 -1.76 -9.60
CA ARG A 150 -0.06 -1.55 -8.27
C ARG A 150 1.01 -1.32 -7.21
N MET A 151 2.07 -2.12 -7.20
CA MET A 151 3.18 -1.93 -6.25
C MET A 151 3.91 -0.60 -6.47
N TYR A 152 4.11 -0.20 -7.72
CA TYR A 152 4.68 1.10 -8.07
C TYR A 152 3.79 2.24 -7.57
N ASP A 153 2.52 2.26 -7.98
CA ASP A 153 1.54 3.30 -7.61
C ASP A 153 1.37 3.41 -6.08
N TRP A 154 1.36 2.27 -5.39
CA TRP A 154 1.35 2.21 -3.93
C TRP A 154 2.59 2.86 -3.30
N SER A 155 3.78 2.63 -3.86
CA SER A 155 5.01 3.25 -3.36
C SER A 155 4.99 4.77 -3.50
N LEU A 156 4.45 5.32 -4.60
CA LEU A 156 4.27 6.76 -4.78
C LEU A 156 3.24 7.34 -3.80
N ALA A 157 2.13 6.63 -3.57
CA ALA A 157 1.09 7.09 -2.65
C ALA A 157 1.60 7.22 -1.20
N ARG A 158 2.57 6.38 -0.81
CA ARG A 158 3.18 6.39 0.52
C ARG A 158 4.23 7.47 0.70
N GLU A 159 4.97 7.84 -0.34
CA GLU A 159 6.00 8.88 -0.27
C GLU A 159 5.43 10.21 0.29
N GLY A 160 4.18 10.54 -0.03
CA GLY A 160 3.48 11.72 0.51
C GLY A 160 2.69 11.51 1.80
N ASN A 161 2.52 10.27 2.28
CA ASN A 161 1.61 9.93 3.38
C ASN A 161 2.29 9.01 4.41
N THR A 162 3.00 9.60 5.39
CA THR A 162 3.69 8.85 6.45
C THR A 162 2.79 8.49 7.64
N GLU A 163 1.64 9.17 7.80
CA GLU A 163 0.76 9.01 8.96
C GLU A 163 -0.27 7.89 8.81
N LYS A 164 -0.76 7.66 7.59
CA LYS A 164 -1.82 6.70 7.30
C LYS A 164 -1.27 5.55 6.45
N PHE A 165 -1.51 4.32 6.91
CA PHE A 165 -1.27 3.15 6.08
C PHE A 165 -2.29 3.12 4.94
N ILE A 166 -1.80 3.07 3.71
CA ILE A 166 -2.58 2.94 2.48
C ILE A 166 -2.38 1.50 2.00
N TRP A 167 -3.45 0.80 1.65
CA TRP A 167 -3.32 -0.54 1.05
C TRP A 167 -2.96 -0.44 -0.43
N PRO A 168 -2.16 -1.36 -1.00
CA PRO A 168 -1.83 -1.33 -2.43
C PRO A 168 -3.05 -1.30 -3.35
N TYR A 169 -4.07 -2.05 -2.95
CA TYR A 169 -5.35 -2.19 -3.64
C TYR A 169 -6.19 -0.90 -3.65
N GLU A 170 -6.04 -0.02 -2.64
CA GLU A 170 -6.74 1.28 -2.62
C GLU A 170 -6.26 2.23 -3.73
N VAL A 171 -5.05 2.01 -4.26
CA VAL A 171 -4.42 2.85 -5.28
C VAL A 171 -4.51 2.20 -6.67
N ASP A 172 -4.99 0.96 -6.77
CA ASP A 172 -5.03 0.21 -8.02
C ASP A 172 -6.15 0.71 -8.95
N VAL A 173 -5.75 1.28 -10.09
CA VAL A 173 -6.67 1.74 -11.13
C VAL A 173 -7.54 0.60 -11.67
N SER A 174 -7.02 -0.64 -11.72
CA SER A 174 -7.79 -1.79 -12.21
C SER A 174 -8.94 -2.15 -11.27
N GLU A 175 -8.73 -2.06 -9.96
CA GLU A 175 -9.77 -2.32 -8.98
C GLU A 175 -10.80 -1.20 -8.93
N LEU A 176 -10.37 0.06 -9.06
CA LEU A 176 -11.29 1.20 -9.16
C LEU A 176 -12.20 1.11 -10.39
N GLN A 177 -11.76 0.43 -11.46
CA GLN A 177 -12.57 0.16 -12.64
C GLN A 177 -13.46 -1.07 -12.50
N LYS A 178 -13.21 -1.94 -11.51
CA LYS A 178 -13.88 -3.22 -11.32
C LYS A 178 -15.21 -3.07 -10.57
N GLY A 179 -16.11 -2.24 -11.10
CA GLY A 179 -17.55 -2.24 -10.80
C GLY A 179 -17.97 -2.24 -9.32
N ASP A 180 -19.22 -2.64 -9.07
CA ASP A 180 -19.77 -2.72 -7.72
C ASP A 180 -18.99 -3.74 -6.88
N PRO A 181 -18.77 -3.45 -5.58
CA PRO A 181 -18.06 -4.37 -4.69
C PRO A 181 -18.74 -5.74 -4.69
N PRO A 182 -17.98 -6.83 -4.53
CA PRO A 182 -18.57 -8.16 -4.42
C PRO A 182 -19.66 -8.14 -3.35
N PRO A 183 -20.82 -8.81 -3.58
CA PRO A 183 -21.86 -8.93 -2.58
C PRO A 183 -21.24 -9.36 -1.24
N GLN A 184 -21.50 -8.60 -0.17
CA GLN A 184 -20.99 -8.96 1.15
C GLN A 184 -21.40 -10.40 1.47
N GLU A 185 -20.40 -11.24 1.70
CA GLU A 185 -20.65 -12.59 2.20
C GLU A 185 -21.42 -12.47 3.52
N PRO A 186 -22.48 -13.26 3.73
CA PRO A 186 -23.22 -13.23 4.98
C PRO A 186 -22.24 -13.56 6.12
N GLU A 187 -22.14 -12.69 7.10
CA GLU A 187 -21.31 -12.92 8.29
C GLU A 187 -21.63 -14.30 8.88
N ASP A 188 -20.62 -15.17 9.03
CA ASP A 188 -20.78 -16.48 9.67
C ASP A 188 -20.91 -16.30 11.19
N VAL A 189 -22.11 -15.87 11.60
CA VAL A 189 -22.48 -15.58 12.99
C VAL A 189 -22.77 -16.83 13.80
N GLY A 190 -22.76 -18.03 13.20
CA GLY A 190 -23.26 -19.25 13.82
C GLY A 190 -22.48 -19.65 15.07
N PRO A 191 -21.20 -20.03 14.93
CA PRO A 191 -20.39 -20.50 16.06
C PRO A 191 -20.16 -19.40 17.11
N THR A 192 -19.82 -18.19 16.67
CA THR A 192 -19.44 -17.07 17.55
C THR A 192 -20.59 -16.68 18.50
N ARG A 193 -21.84 -16.73 18.04
CA ARG A 193 -23.01 -16.41 18.87
C ARG A 193 -23.28 -17.48 19.93
N LEU A 194 -23.03 -18.76 19.62
CA LEU A 194 -23.20 -19.86 20.56
C LEU A 194 -22.22 -19.79 21.74
N ILE A 195 -20.93 -19.54 21.44
CA ILE A 195 -19.91 -19.32 22.48
C ILE A 195 -20.27 -18.09 23.33
N GLY A 196 -20.76 -17.02 22.70
CA GLY A 196 -21.23 -15.83 23.41
C GLY A 196 -22.32 -16.15 24.44
N TYR A 197 -23.36 -16.89 24.05
CA TYR A 197 -24.41 -17.30 24.98
C TYR A 197 -23.93 -18.27 26.06
N PHE A 198 -23.01 -19.18 25.72
CA PHE A 198 -22.42 -20.10 26.69
C PHE A 198 -21.65 -19.36 27.79
N LEU A 199 -20.83 -18.37 27.41
CA LEU A 199 -20.09 -17.54 28.37
C LEU A 199 -21.04 -16.70 29.25
N VAL A 200 -22.04 -16.05 28.65
CA VAL A 200 -23.04 -15.28 29.41
C VAL A 200 -23.81 -16.17 30.38
N GLY A 201 -24.24 -17.35 29.94
CA GLY A 201 -24.91 -18.32 30.79
C GLY A 201 -24.05 -18.77 31.98
N TRP A 202 -22.76 -19.02 31.74
CA TRP A 202 -21.83 -19.42 32.80
C TRP A 202 -21.56 -18.29 33.81
N ILE A 203 -21.46 -17.05 33.34
CA ILE A 203 -21.32 -15.86 34.20
C ILE A 203 -22.56 -15.74 35.11
N VAL A 204 -23.77 -15.79 34.54
CA VAL A 204 -25.01 -15.71 35.33
C VAL A 204 -25.09 -16.84 36.34
N LEU A 205 -24.77 -18.07 35.92
CA LEU A 205 -24.77 -19.23 36.81
C LEU A 205 -23.79 -19.07 37.98
N SER A 206 -22.57 -18.57 37.72
CA SER A 206 -21.57 -18.33 38.76
C SER A 206 -22.01 -17.28 39.79
N VAL A 207 -22.69 -16.21 39.35
CA VAL A 207 -23.24 -15.18 40.25
C VAL A 207 -24.34 -15.78 41.13
N VAL A 208 -25.27 -16.56 40.56
CA VAL A 208 -26.35 -17.20 41.32
C VAL A 208 -25.80 -18.19 42.34
N LEU A 209 -24.84 -19.04 41.96
CA LEU A 209 -24.19 -19.96 42.88
C LEU A 209 -23.42 -19.22 43.98
N SER A 210 -22.74 -18.12 43.64
CA SER A 210 -22.02 -17.32 44.62
C SER A 210 -22.94 -16.69 45.67
N ILE A 211 -24.17 -16.31 45.31
CA ILE A 211 -25.15 -15.77 46.26
C ILE A 211 -25.72 -16.92 47.10
N GLY A 212 -26.10 -18.03 46.46
CA GLY A 212 -26.75 -19.16 47.16
C GLY A 212 -25.84 -19.94 48.10
N LEU A 213 -24.53 -19.97 47.85
CA LEU A 213 -23.55 -20.65 48.70
C LEU A 213 -22.88 -19.72 49.75
N ASN A 214 -23.08 -18.40 49.64
CA ASN A 214 -22.56 -17.41 50.58
C ASN A 214 -23.67 -16.83 51.50
N LEU A 215 -24.81 -17.52 51.55
CA LEU A 215 -25.93 -17.29 52.46
C LEU A 215 -25.99 -18.44 53.48
#